data_AF-A0A0Q4IXD5-F1
#
_entry.id   AF-A0A0Q4IXD5-F1
#
_cell.length_a   1.000
_cell.length_b   1.000
_cell.length_c   1.000
_cell.angle_alpha   90.00
_cell.angle_beta   90.00
_cell.angle_gamma   90.00
#
_symmetry.space_group_name_H-M   'P 1'
#
loop_
_entity.id
_entity.type
_entity.pdbx_description
1 polymer ?
#
loop_
_entity_poly.entity_id
_entity_poly.type
_entity_poly.pdbx_seq_one_letter_code
_entity_poly.pdbx_strand_id
1 'polypeptide(L)'
;MDVILLERVEKLGAIGDVVKVKDGYARNFLLPNKKALRSNEANRKVFESNRAKIESDNASRRSDAETEAKTFNDATVTLIRQASNTGQLYGSVAVRDLVDALVADGHKVGKSAIVLDKPIKAIGVYTVKVSLHPEVSVAVKVNVARSPEEAEMQASGVDVMSSMFERDEAGFVEDYDPNAEPGATAEAPRDQEEEAQG
;
A
#
# COMPACT_ATOMS: atom_id res chain seq x y z
N MET A 1 -12.10 -12.10 -29.35
CA MET A 1 -12.28 -10.87 -30.14
C MET A 1 -10.94 -10.17 -30.35
N ASP A 2 -10.72 -9.62 -31.55
CA ASP A 2 -9.48 -8.90 -31.88
C ASP A 2 -9.65 -7.39 -31.73
N VAL A 3 -8.68 -6.74 -31.10
CA VAL A 3 -8.70 -5.31 -30.78
C VAL A 3 -7.36 -4.65 -31.11
N ILE A 4 -7.40 -3.38 -31.49
CA ILE A 4 -6.24 -2.53 -31.75
C ILE A 4 -6.03 -1.65 -30.52
N LEU A 5 -4.84 -1.68 -29.91
CA LEU A 5 -4.55 -0.91 -28.71
C LEU A 5 -4.26 0.56 -29.02
N LEU A 6 -4.90 1.47 -28.27
CA LEU A 6 -4.66 2.92 -28.35
C LEU A 6 -3.65 3.39 -27.30
N GLU A 7 -3.54 2.65 -26.20
CA GLU A 7 -2.56 2.86 -25.15
C GLU A 7 -1.87 1.54 -24.81
N ARG A 8 -0.69 1.62 -24.20
CA ARG A 8 -0.04 0.45 -23.64
C ARG A 8 -0.90 -0.13 -22.51
N VAL A 9 -1.08 -1.44 -22.51
CA VAL A 9 -1.76 -2.16 -21.42
C VAL A 9 -0.82 -3.23 -20.88
N GLU A 10 -0.64 -3.23 -19.55
CA GLU A 10 0.22 -4.21 -18.88
C GLU A 10 -0.23 -5.64 -19.24
N LYS A 11 0.71 -6.49 -19.65
CA LYS A 11 0.49 -7.90 -20.07
C LYS A 11 -0.26 -8.10 -21.40
N LEU A 12 -0.58 -7.03 -22.15
CA LEU A 12 -1.29 -7.13 -23.42
C LEU A 12 -0.43 -6.77 -24.64
N GLY A 13 0.17 -5.57 -24.65
CA GLY A 13 0.92 -5.08 -25.81
C GLY A 13 1.17 -3.56 -25.77
N ALA A 14 1.81 -3.06 -26.83
CA ALA A 14 2.09 -1.65 -27.05
C ALA A 14 0.99 -0.97 -27.89
N ILE A 15 1.13 0.34 -28.09
CA ILE A 15 0.20 1.14 -28.90
C ILE A 15 0.26 0.66 -30.35
N GLY A 16 -0.92 0.40 -30.93
CA GLY A 16 -1.08 -0.05 -32.31
C GLY A 16 -1.04 -1.57 -32.52
N ASP A 17 -0.74 -2.34 -31.46
CA ASP A 17 -0.75 -3.80 -31.57
C ASP A 17 -2.17 -4.34 -31.73
N VAL A 18 -2.32 -5.32 -32.62
CA VAL A 18 -3.56 -6.10 -32.77
C VAL A 18 -3.47 -7.33 -31.89
N VAL A 19 -4.27 -7.36 -30.83
CA VAL A 19 -4.24 -8.42 -29.83
C VAL A 19 -5.57 -9.15 -29.74
N LYS A 20 -5.49 -10.48 -29.56
CA LYS A 20 -6.65 -11.34 -29.37
C LYS A 20 -6.97 -11.45 -27.88
N VAL A 21 -8.14 -10.97 -27.48
CA VAL A 21 -8.61 -10.98 -26.08
C VAL A 21 -9.95 -11.68 -25.93
N LYS A 22 -10.30 -12.03 -24.69
CA LYS A 22 -11.65 -12.53 -24.35
C LYS A 22 -12.68 -11.42 -24.58
N ASP A 23 -13.83 -11.78 -25.15
CA ASP A 23 -14.87 -10.83 -25.54
C ASP A 23 -15.38 -9.99 -24.35
N GLY A 24 -15.50 -10.60 -23.17
CA GLY A 24 -15.89 -9.89 -21.95
C GLY A 24 -14.88 -8.82 -21.53
N TYR A 25 -13.58 -9.09 -21.68
CA TYR A 25 -12.53 -8.11 -21.34
C TYR A 25 -12.53 -6.93 -22.32
N ALA A 26 -12.70 -7.19 -23.62
CA ALA A 26 -12.85 -6.12 -24.61
C ALA A 26 -14.10 -5.26 -24.34
N ARG A 27 -15.25 -5.89 -24.12
CA ARG A 27 -16.54 -5.20 -23.95
C ARG A 27 -16.67 -4.43 -22.65
N ASN A 28 -16.17 -4.96 -21.54
CA ASN A 28 -16.39 -4.38 -20.21
C ASN A 28 -15.26 -3.44 -19.77
N PHE A 29 -14.04 -3.62 -20.29
CA PHE A 29 -12.88 -2.88 -19.81
C PHE A 29 -12.20 -2.06 -20.92
N LEU A 30 -11.80 -2.67 -22.03
CA LEU A 30 -10.96 -1.97 -23.02
C LEU A 30 -11.73 -0.94 -23.86
N LEU A 31 -12.91 -1.31 -24.37
CA LEU A 31 -13.72 -0.42 -25.22
C LEU A 31 -14.36 0.74 -24.44
N PRO A 32 -14.97 0.54 -23.26
CA PRO A 32 -15.59 1.64 -22.50
C PRO A 32 -14.56 2.67 -22.03
N ASN A 33 -13.36 2.21 -21.64
CA ASN A 33 -12.27 3.08 -21.20
C ASN A 33 -11.45 3.67 -22.36
N LYS A 34 -11.86 3.46 -23.62
CA LYS A 34 -11.16 3.96 -24.82
C LYS A 34 -9.68 3.54 -24.88
N LYS A 35 -9.35 2.35 -24.36
CA LYS A 35 -7.99 1.80 -24.38
C LYS A 35 -7.70 1.03 -25.67
N ALA A 36 -8.74 0.60 -26.36
CA ALA A 36 -8.64 -0.15 -27.60
C ALA A 36 -9.81 0.15 -28.55
N LEU A 37 -9.64 -0.14 -29.84
CA LEU A 37 -10.68 -0.17 -30.86
C LEU A 37 -10.91 -1.60 -31.32
N ARG A 38 -12.10 -1.89 -31.87
CA ARG A 38 -12.32 -3.18 -32.55
C ARG A 38 -11.43 -3.25 -33.78
N SER A 39 -10.81 -4.41 -34.01
CA SER A 39 -10.05 -4.65 -35.24
C SER A 39 -10.99 -4.83 -36.43
N ASN A 40 -11.40 -3.71 -37.04
CA ASN A 40 -12.08 -3.68 -38.34
C ASN A 40 -11.33 -2.71 -39.28
N GLU A 41 -11.57 -2.81 -40.58
CA GLU A 41 -10.82 -2.04 -41.58
C GLU A 41 -11.05 -0.52 -41.43
N ALA A 42 -12.27 -0.12 -41.05
CA ALA A 42 -12.60 1.29 -40.80
C ALA A 42 -11.80 1.88 -39.63
N ASN A 43 -11.76 1.20 -38.48
CA ASN A 43 -11.03 1.65 -37.30
C ASN A 43 -9.51 1.59 -37.52
N ARG A 44 -9.01 0.67 -38.35
CA ARG A 44 -7.59 0.63 -38.71
C ARG A 44 -7.18 1.89 -39.46
N LYS A 45 -7.98 2.33 -40.46
CA LYS A 45 -7.75 3.60 -41.18
C LYS A 45 -7.82 4.81 -40.24
N VAL A 46 -8.79 4.82 -39.32
CA VAL A 46 -8.93 5.87 -38.29
C VAL A 46 -7.74 5.87 -37.32
N PHE A 47 -7.22 4.70 -36.95
CA PHE A 47 -6.05 4.60 -36.10
C PHE A 47 -4.82 5.14 -36.82
N GLU A 48 -4.58 4.74 -38.07
CA GLU A 48 -3.45 5.21 -38.88
C GLU A 48 -3.48 6.73 -39.06
N SER A 49 -4.66 7.32 -39.35
CA SER A 49 -4.79 8.78 -39.48
C SER A 49 -4.54 9.53 -38.18
N ASN A 50 -4.88 8.94 -37.03
CA ASN A 50 -4.74 9.56 -35.72
C ASN A 50 -3.48 9.13 -34.98
N ARG A 51 -2.65 8.26 -35.57
CA ARG A 51 -1.51 7.63 -34.89
C ARG A 51 -0.55 8.64 -34.30
N ALA A 52 -0.13 9.61 -35.10
CA ALA A 52 0.79 10.66 -34.65
C ALA A 52 0.22 11.47 -33.47
N LYS A 53 -1.10 11.73 -33.48
CA LYS A 53 -1.78 12.42 -32.39
C LYS A 53 -1.84 11.56 -31.13
N ILE A 54 -2.21 10.29 -31.27
CA ILE A 54 -2.28 9.35 -30.15
C ILE A 54 -0.91 9.18 -29.50
N GLU A 55 0.14 9.03 -30.29
CA GLU A 55 1.52 8.92 -29.80
C GLU A 55 1.98 10.21 -29.08
N SER A 56 1.69 11.39 -29.65
CA SER A 56 2.00 12.69 -29.03
C SER A 56 1.26 12.91 -27.71
N ASP A 57 -0.04 12.62 -27.67
CA ASP A 57 -0.85 12.72 -26.46
C ASP A 57 -0.35 11.75 -25.38
N ASN A 58 0.10 10.55 -25.77
CA ASN A 58 0.68 9.57 -24.84
C ASN A 58 2.03 10.04 -24.30
N ALA A 59 2.90 10.57 -25.15
CA ALA A 59 4.20 11.10 -24.74
C ALA A 59 4.06 12.29 -23.77
N SER A 60 3.07 13.17 -24.00
CA SER A 60 2.76 14.28 -23.10
C SER A 60 2.31 13.77 -21.74
N ARG A 61 1.33 12.85 -21.70
CA ARG A 61 0.86 12.24 -20.44
C ARG A 61 1.93 11.48 -19.68
N ARG A 62 2.82 10.80 -20.41
CA ARG A 62 3.98 10.13 -19.81
C ARG A 62 4.91 11.14 -19.15
N SER A 63 5.22 12.25 -19.83
CA SER A 63 6.10 13.30 -19.30
C SER A 63 5.50 13.96 -18.04
N ASP A 64 4.19 14.20 -18.05
CA ASP A 64 3.46 14.70 -16.87
C ASP A 64 3.55 13.69 -15.71
N ALA A 65 3.30 12.40 -15.99
CA ALA A 65 3.39 11.34 -15.00
C ALA A 65 4.81 11.11 -14.47
N GLU A 66 5.85 11.30 -15.28
CA GLU A 66 7.25 11.26 -14.84
C GLU A 66 7.58 12.43 -13.90
N THR A 67 7.00 13.60 -14.16
CA THR A 67 7.15 14.77 -13.28
C THR A 67 6.42 14.55 -11.97
N GLU A 68 5.20 14.02 -12.01
CA GLU A 68 4.46 13.62 -10.81
C GLU A 68 5.20 12.52 -10.04
N ALA A 69 5.73 11.50 -10.72
CA ALA A 69 6.48 10.41 -10.10
C ALA A 69 7.65 10.89 -9.25
N LYS A 70 8.32 11.98 -9.65
CA LYS A 70 9.40 12.59 -8.86
C LYS A 70 8.92 13.12 -7.52
N THR A 71 7.66 13.57 -7.42
CA THR A 71 7.06 14.00 -6.15
C THR A 71 6.83 12.82 -5.21
N PHE A 72 6.66 11.61 -5.73
CA PHE A 72 6.47 10.40 -4.95
C PHE A 72 7.76 9.69 -4.55
N ASN A 73 8.93 10.13 -5.06
CA ASN A 73 10.20 9.57 -4.63
C ASN A 73 10.36 9.82 -3.12
N ASP A 74 10.48 8.73 -2.36
CA ASP A 74 10.55 8.69 -0.89
C ASP A 74 9.24 9.00 -0.14
N ALA A 75 8.10 9.08 -0.84
CA ALA A 75 6.80 9.22 -0.18
C ALA A 75 6.56 8.05 0.78
N THR A 76 6.41 8.40 2.06
CA THR A 76 6.10 7.45 3.14
C THR A 76 4.82 7.91 3.81
N VAL A 77 3.81 7.05 3.79
CA VAL A 77 2.49 7.35 4.35
C VAL A 77 2.32 6.56 5.63
N THR A 78 1.99 7.26 6.72
CA THR A 78 1.71 6.62 8.01
C THR A 78 0.21 6.52 8.23
N LEU A 79 -0.30 5.30 8.47
CA LEU A 79 -1.69 5.05 8.81
C LEU A 79 -1.81 4.51 10.23
N ILE A 80 -2.51 5.26 11.08
CA ILE A 80 -2.84 4.84 12.44
C ILE A 80 -4.16 4.07 12.44
N ARG A 81 -4.13 2.81 12.91
CA ARG A 81 -5.29 1.92 12.99
C ARG A 81 -5.25 1.06 14.25
N GLN A 82 -6.43 0.73 14.77
CA GLN A 82 -6.56 -0.12 15.94
C GLN A 82 -6.14 -1.56 15.60
N ALA A 83 -5.30 -2.15 16.44
CA ALA A 83 -4.72 -3.48 16.26
C ALA A 83 -4.73 -4.29 17.57
N SER A 84 -4.73 -5.62 17.47
CA SER A 84 -4.52 -6.54 18.57
C SER A 84 -3.05 -6.52 19.04
N ASN A 85 -2.80 -7.00 20.27
CA ASN A 85 -1.45 -7.15 20.81
C ASN A 85 -0.55 -8.07 19.95
N THR A 86 -1.15 -8.98 19.20
CA THR A 86 -0.46 -9.86 18.23
C THR A 86 -0.18 -9.18 16.87
N GLY A 87 -0.47 -7.89 16.73
CA GLY A 87 -0.20 -7.11 15.52
C GLY A 87 -1.24 -7.23 14.40
N GLN A 88 -2.39 -7.88 14.64
CA GLN A 88 -3.47 -7.97 13.65
C GLN A 88 -4.40 -6.76 13.74
N LEU A 89 -4.75 -6.16 12.61
CA LEU A 89 -5.65 -5.02 12.53
C LEU A 89 -7.11 -5.47 12.70
N TYR A 90 -7.88 -4.72 13.49
CA TYR A 90 -9.33 -4.95 13.62
C TYR A 90 -10.10 -4.55 12.35
N GLY A 91 -9.54 -3.65 11.55
CA GLY A 91 -10.05 -3.26 10.24
C GLY A 91 -8.95 -3.29 9.20
N SER A 92 -9.17 -3.99 8.09
CA SER A 92 -8.19 -4.04 7.01
C SER A 92 -8.02 -2.68 6.35
N VAL A 93 -6.78 -2.29 6.06
CA VAL A 93 -6.49 -1.11 5.25
C VAL A 93 -6.74 -1.46 3.79
N ALA A 94 -7.68 -0.74 3.17
CA ALA A 94 -8.06 -0.90 1.78
C ALA A 94 -7.48 0.21 0.91
N VAL A 95 -7.65 0.07 -0.42
CA VAL A 95 -7.21 1.08 -1.40
C VAL A 95 -7.78 2.47 -1.10
N ARG A 96 -9.00 2.56 -0.56
CA ARG A 96 -9.62 3.85 -0.21
C ARG A 96 -8.82 4.59 0.85
N ASP A 97 -8.43 3.90 1.92
CA ASP A 97 -7.66 4.50 3.02
C ASP A 97 -6.30 5.01 2.52
N LEU A 98 -5.67 4.28 1.61
CA LEU A 98 -4.38 4.69 1.01
C LEU A 98 -4.53 5.93 0.12
N VAL A 99 -5.62 6.03 -0.65
CA VAL A 99 -5.92 7.24 -1.44
C VAL A 99 -6.12 8.43 -0.51
N ASP A 100 -6.96 8.27 0.51
CA ASP A 100 -7.29 9.37 1.42
C ASP A 100 -6.03 9.88 2.15
N ALA A 101 -5.15 8.96 2.56
CA ALA A 101 -3.88 9.32 3.20
C ALA A 101 -2.90 10.00 2.21
N LEU A 102 -2.74 9.48 0.99
CA LEU A 102 -1.90 10.12 -0.03
C LEU A 102 -2.41 11.51 -0.44
N VAL A 103 -3.73 11.69 -0.49
CA VAL A 103 -4.34 13.00 -0.78
C VAL A 103 -4.13 13.98 0.37
N ALA A 104 -4.17 13.51 1.62
CA ALA A 104 -3.84 14.33 2.78
C ALA A 104 -2.38 14.83 2.74
N ASP A 105 -1.46 14.00 2.26
CA ASP A 105 -0.04 14.34 2.07
C ASP A 105 0.20 15.23 0.82
N GLY A 106 -0.85 15.62 0.10
CA GLY A 106 -0.78 16.53 -1.06
C GLY A 106 -0.63 15.84 -2.41
N HIS A 107 -0.63 14.50 -2.45
CA HIS A 107 -0.54 13.73 -3.69
C HIS A 107 -1.93 13.42 -4.27
N LYS A 108 -2.23 13.94 -5.46
CA LYS A 108 -3.50 13.69 -6.15
C LYS A 108 -3.49 12.33 -6.84
N VAL A 109 -3.86 11.27 -6.12
CA VAL A 109 -3.99 9.91 -6.67
C VAL A 109 -5.44 9.44 -6.75
N GLY A 110 -5.77 8.71 -7.82
CA GLY A 110 -7.06 8.03 -7.96
C GLY A 110 -7.01 6.59 -7.43
N LYS A 111 -8.17 6.04 -7.06
CA LYS A 111 -8.31 4.64 -6.61
C LYS A 111 -7.79 3.62 -7.62
N SER A 112 -7.87 3.92 -8.92
CA SER A 112 -7.38 3.04 -9.99
C SER A 112 -5.86 3.04 -10.14
N ALA A 113 -5.17 4.01 -9.56
CA ALA A 113 -3.71 4.10 -9.63
C ALA A 113 -3.04 3.18 -8.61
N ILE A 114 -3.68 2.91 -7.47
CA ILE A 114 -3.10 2.07 -6.41
C ILE A 114 -3.29 0.60 -6.78
N VAL A 115 -2.17 -0.13 -6.87
CA VAL A 115 -2.15 -1.56 -7.13
C VAL A 115 -1.93 -2.28 -5.80
N LEU A 116 -3.01 -2.86 -5.28
CA LEU A 116 -3.00 -3.63 -4.03
C LEU A 116 -3.62 -5.01 -4.27
N ASP A 117 -2.81 -6.07 -4.21
CA ASP A 117 -3.28 -7.44 -4.45
C ASP A 117 -4.16 -7.97 -3.31
N LYS A 118 -3.79 -7.64 -2.07
CA LYS A 118 -4.49 -8.07 -0.85
C LYS A 118 -4.61 -6.89 0.12
N PRO A 119 -5.77 -6.72 0.79
CA PRO A 119 -5.89 -5.74 1.88
C PRO A 119 -4.87 -6.00 2.98
N ILE A 120 -4.32 -4.92 3.55
CA ILE A 120 -3.34 -5.01 4.65
C ILE A 120 -4.11 -5.30 5.94
N LYS A 121 -3.69 -6.34 6.68
CA LYS A 121 -4.37 -6.85 7.87
C LYS A 121 -3.49 -6.89 9.12
N ALA A 122 -2.21 -6.56 9.00
CA ALA A 122 -1.29 -6.50 10.13
C ALA A 122 -0.57 -5.16 10.15
N ILE A 123 -0.05 -4.81 11.32
CA ILE A 123 0.84 -3.66 11.48
C ILE A 123 2.19 -3.93 10.82
N GLY A 124 2.88 -2.88 10.40
CA GLY A 124 4.19 -2.96 9.79
C GLY A 124 4.35 -2.07 8.55
N VAL A 125 5.54 -2.16 7.96
CA VAL A 125 5.92 -1.38 6.77
C VAL A 125 5.69 -2.21 5.52
N TYR A 126 4.83 -1.70 4.63
CA TYR A 126 4.49 -2.32 3.36
C TYR A 126 4.95 -1.44 2.21
N THR A 127 5.36 -2.05 1.10
CA THR A 127 5.64 -1.33 -0.15
C THR A 127 4.48 -1.54 -1.11
N VAL A 128 3.79 -0.45 -1.49
CA VAL A 128 2.64 -0.48 -2.38
C VAL A 128 3.00 0.18 -3.71
N LYS A 129 2.63 -0.45 -4.82
CA LYS A 129 2.86 0.08 -6.17
C LYS A 129 1.75 1.05 -6.55
N VAL A 130 2.12 2.27 -6.93
CA VAL A 130 1.22 3.28 -7.49
C VAL A 130 1.54 3.47 -8.97
N SER A 131 0.58 3.14 -9.83
CA SER A 131 0.64 3.25 -11.28
C SER A 131 0.05 4.59 -11.72
N LEU A 132 0.89 5.59 -11.95
CA LEU A 132 0.48 6.92 -12.44
C LEU A 132 0.17 6.88 -13.94
N HIS A 133 0.97 6.13 -14.70
CA HIS A 133 0.81 5.92 -16.13
C HIS A 133 1.13 4.46 -16.47
N PRO A 134 0.64 3.89 -17.59
CA PRO A 134 0.97 2.52 -18.00
C PRO A 134 2.47 2.20 -18.13
N GLU A 135 3.32 3.22 -18.18
CA GLU A 135 4.78 3.09 -18.25
C GLU A 135 5.50 3.65 -17.02
N VAL A 136 4.79 4.36 -16.14
CA VAL A 136 5.37 5.05 -14.98
C VAL A 136 4.66 4.56 -13.73
N SER A 137 5.40 3.80 -12.91
CA SER A 137 4.94 3.32 -11.62
C SER A 137 5.96 3.63 -10.54
N VAL A 138 5.48 4.03 -9.37
CA VAL A 138 6.30 4.36 -8.21
C VAL A 138 5.96 3.40 -7.07
N ALA A 139 6.96 3.07 -6.27
CA ALA A 139 6.80 2.31 -5.04
C ALA A 139 6.69 3.28 -3.85
N VAL A 140 5.59 3.21 -3.11
CA VAL A 140 5.32 4.04 -1.94
C VAL A 140 5.43 3.18 -0.69
N LYS A 141 6.10 3.66 0.35
CA LYS A 141 6.16 2.98 1.65
C LYS A 141 4.93 3.37 2.46
N VAL A 142 4.23 2.36 2.96
CA VAL A 142 3.05 2.51 3.79
C VAL A 142 3.37 1.92 5.15
N ASN A 143 3.46 2.77 6.16
CA ASN A 143 3.69 2.36 7.53
C ASN A 143 2.35 2.28 8.28
N VAL A 144 1.99 1.10 8.77
CA VAL A 144 0.74 0.89 9.51
C VAL A 144 1.06 0.59 10.97
N ALA A 145 0.62 1.48 11.87
CA ALA A 145 0.93 1.43 13.30
C ALA A 145 -0.31 1.64 14.18
N ARG A 146 -0.21 1.29 15.48
CA ARG A 146 -1.29 1.52 16.46
C ARG A 146 -1.26 2.92 17.05
N SER A 147 -0.06 3.49 17.18
CA SER A 147 0.17 4.83 17.71
C SER A 147 1.21 5.61 16.86
N PRO A 148 1.24 6.94 16.95
CA PRO A 148 2.28 7.76 16.29
C PRO A 148 3.70 7.40 16.74
N GLU A 149 3.89 7.10 18.03
CA GLU A 149 5.20 6.69 18.59
C GLU A 149 5.68 5.35 18.01
N GLU A 150 4.78 4.38 17.85
CA GLU A 150 5.10 3.11 17.18
C GLU A 150 5.47 3.31 15.71
N ALA A 151 4.83 4.27 15.03
CA ALA A 151 5.15 4.57 13.63
C ALA A 151 6.59 5.09 13.48
N GLU A 152 7.06 5.92 14.42
CA GLU A 152 8.44 6.42 14.44
C GLU A 152 9.45 5.31 14.76
N MET A 153 9.12 4.40 15.69
CA MET A 153 9.95 3.22 15.97
C MET A 153 10.05 2.29 14.75
N GLN A 154 8.95 2.07 14.04
CA GLN A 154 8.95 1.27 12.80
C GLN A 154 9.72 1.95 11.67
N ALA A 155 9.65 3.28 11.57
CA ALA A 155 10.39 4.06 10.57
C ALA A 155 11.92 4.02 10.82
N SER A 156 12.35 3.96 12.08
CA SER A 156 13.76 3.83 12.47
C SER A 156 14.30 2.40 12.38
N GLY A 157 13.47 1.42 11.98
CA GLY A 157 13.86 0.03 11.78
C GLY A 157 13.88 -0.79 13.07
N VAL A 158 13.30 -0.28 14.16
CA VAL A 158 13.11 -1.05 15.39
C VAL A 158 11.88 -1.92 15.23
N ASP A 159 12.06 -3.24 15.34
CA ASP A 159 10.94 -4.17 15.32
C ASP A 159 10.19 -4.10 16.66
N VAL A 160 9.07 -3.38 16.65
CA VAL A 160 8.22 -3.15 17.82
C VAL A 160 7.68 -4.49 18.35
N MET A 161 7.53 -5.51 17.50
CA MET A 161 7.07 -6.83 17.97
C MET A 161 8.14 -7.53 18.79
N SER A 162 9.41 -7.56 18.35
CA SER A 162 10.47 -8.24 19.12
C SER A 162 10.69 -7.61 20.48
N SER A 163 10.66 -6.27 20.55
CA SER A 163 10.84 -5.52 21.80
C SER A 163 9.65 -5.65 22.77
N MET A 164 8.41 -5.90 22.28
CA MET A 164 7.27 -6.26 23.13
C MET A 164 7.36 -7.71 23.64
N PHE A 165 7.76 -8.66 22.80
CA PHE A 165 7.94 -10.06 23.20
C PHE A 165 9.04 -10.24 24.26
N GLU A 166 10.16 -9.51 24.16
CA GLU A 166 11.22 -9.53 25.18
C GLU A 166 10.74 -8.98 26.55
N ARG A 167 9.83 -8.01 26.54
CA ARG A 167 9.23 -7.46 27.77
C ARG A 167 8.26 -8.43 28.43
N ASP A 168 7.45 -9.14 27.64
CA ASP A 168 6.50 -10.12 28.16
C ASP A 168 7.21 -11.40 28.67
N GLU A 169 8.29 -11.85 28.02
CA GLU A 169 9.11 -12.97 28.52
C GLU A 169 9.89 -12.62 29.80
N ALA A 170 10.34 -11.37 29.95
CA ALA A 170 10.98 -10.91 31.19
C ALA A 170 9.99 -10.77 32.37
N GLY A 171 8.68 -10.79 32.12
CA GLY A 171 7.64 -10.61 33.13
C GLY A 171 7.28 -11.85 33.95
N PHE A 172 7.86 -13.02 33.65
CA PHE A 172 7.58 -14.27 34.38
C PHE A 172 8.83 -15.13 34.55
N VAL A 173 9.86 -14.56 35.16
CA VAL A 173 10.87 -15.39 35.86
C VAL A 173 10.66 -15.11 37.34
N GLU A 174 9.71 -15.84 37.93
CA GLU A 174 9.65 -15.97 39.39
C GLU A 174 10.99 -16.60 39.79
N ASP A 175 11.85 -15.86 40.48
CA ASP A 175 13.11 -16.40 41.00
C ASP A 175 12.78 -17.65 41.81
N TYR A 176 13.06 -18.82 41.24
CA TYR A 176 12.80 -20.10 41.89
C TYR A 176 13.75 -20.24 43.07
N ASP A 177 13.27 -19.97 44.28
CA ASP A 177 13.98 -20.25 45.52
C ASP A 177 13.85 -21.75 45.87
N PRO A 178 14.93 -22.55 45.74
CA PRO A 178 14.89 -23.98 46.03
C PRO A 178 14.66 -24.31 47.52
N ASN A 179 14.69 -23.32 48.42
CA ASN A 179 14.45 -23.50 49.85
C ASN A 179 13.05 -23.07 50.33
N ALA A 180 12.15 -22.65 49.44
CA ALA A 180 10.78 -22.28 49.83
C ALA A 180 9.94 -23.52 50.21
N GLU A 181 9.32 -23.51 51.39
CA GLU A 181 8.46 -24.61 51.85
C GLU A 181 7.17 -24.71 51.01
N PRO A 182 6.67 -25.93 50.72
CA PRO A 182 5.47 -26.10 49.89
C PRO A 182 4.23 -25.49 50.57
N GLY A 183 3.70 -24.40 50.00
CA GLY A 183 2.44 -23.80 50.43
C GLY A 183 2.52 -22.35 50.94
N ALA A 184 3.68 -21.71 50.96
CA ALA A 184 3.80 -20.28 51.25
C ALA A 184 3.71 -19.47 49.95
N THR A 185 2.63 -18.72 49.74
CA THR A 185 2.64 -17.62 48.76
C THR A 185 3.53 -16.51 49.30
N ALA A 186 4.53 -16.08 48.53
CA ALA A 186 5.37 -14.94 48.88
C ALA A 186 4.49 -13.72 49.19
N GLU A 187 4.63 -13.14 50.39
CA GLU A 187 3.95 -11.90 50.75
C GLU A 187 4.38 -10.80 49.77
N ALA A 188 3.42 -10.24 49.04
CA ALA A 188 3.64 -9.06 48.23
C ALA A 188 4.17 -7.92 49.12
N PRO A 189 5.17 -7.14 48.68
CA PRO A 189 5.56 -5.95 49.41
C PRO A 189 4.37 -4.98 49.45
N ARG A 190 3.97 -4.59 50.66
CA ARG A 190 2.96 -3.54 50.87
C ARG A 190 3.56 -2.22 50.39
N ASP A 191 2.89 -1.60 49.43
CA ASP A 191 3.18 -0.22 49.02
C ASP A 191 3.21 0.69 50.27
N GLN A 192 4.35 1.32 50.52
CA GLN A 192 4.43 2.44 51.46
C GLN A 192 3.99 3.70 50.70
N GLU A 193 2.74 4.10 50.94
CA GLU A 193 2.35 5.51 50.85
C GLU A 193 3.22 6.31 51.84
N GLU A 194 4.01 7.26 51.36
CA GLU A 194 4.42 8.40 52.19
C GLU A 194 4.50 9.68 51.35
N GLU A 195 3.57 10.58 51.68
CA GLU A 195 3.55 11.99 51.32
C GLU A 195 4.84 12.70 51.78
N ALA A 196 5.36 13.62 50.97
CA ALA A 196 6.10 14.77 51.52
C ALA A 196 6.08 15.95 50.54
N GLN A 197 5.15 16.88 50.79
CA GLN A 197 5.31 18.29 50.42
C GLN A 197 6.43 18.91 51.28
N GLY A 198 7.24 19.75 50.66
CA GLY A 198 8.18 20.67 51.29
C GLY A 198 8.52 21.79 50.34
#